data_AF-A0A2C1KET5-F1
#
_entry.id   AF-A0A2C1KET5-F1
#
_cell.length_a   1.000
_cell.length_b   1.000
_cell.length_c   1.000
_cell.angle_alpha   90.00
_cell.angle_beta   90.00
_cell.angle_gamma   90.00
#
_symmetry.space_group_name_H-M   'P 1'
#
loop_
_entity.id
_entity.type
_entity.pdbx_description
1 polymer ?
#
loop_
_entity_poly.entity_id
_entity_poly.type
_entity_poly.pdbx_seq_one_letter_code
_entity_poly.pdbx_strand_id
1 'polypeptide(L)' 'MNFDPKYIDGIYRPLTEDSVRRFQSMYAALANDGIYGSNTRQYIEMELEGNG' A
#
# COMPACT_ATOMS: atom_id res chain seq x y z
N MET A 1 -8.06 26.26 -0.97
CA MET A 1 -7.45 24.97 -1.34
C MET A 1 -8.61 23.99 -1.50
N ASN A 2 -9.04 23.62 -2.72
CA ASN A 2 -8.36 22.81 -3.72
C ASN A 2 -8.04 21.41 -3.19
N PHE A 3 -8.95 20.45 -3.40
CA PHE A 3 -8.77 19.08 -3.90
C PHE A 3 -10.07 18.30 -3.60
N ASP A 4 -10.79 17.87 -4.63
CA ASP A 4 -12.08 17.18 -4.50
C ASP A 4 -11.90 15.72 -5.00
N PRO A 5 -11.47 14.78 -4.13
CA PRO A 5 -11.26 13.38 -4.48
C PRO A 5 -12.60 12.65 -4.43
N LYS A 6 -13.47 12.92 -5.41
CA LYS A 6 -14.70 12.16 -5.59
C LYS A 6 -14.31 10.72 -5.96
N TYR A 7 -14.65 9.78 -5.08
CA TYR A 7 -14.33 8.34 -5.06
C TYR A 7 -13.01 7.93 -4.39
N ILE A 8 -12.82 8.42 -3.16
CA ILE A 8 -12.27 7.63 -2.06
C ILE A 8 -13.46 7.35 -1.15
N ASP A 9 -14.01 6.14 -1.19
CA ASP A 9 -15.27 5.78 -0.55
C ASP A 9 -15.20 5.84 0.99
N GLY A 10 -14.01 6.10 1.55
CA GLY A 10 -13.78 6.28 2.98
C GLY A 10 -13.92 5.03 3.82
N ILE A 11 -14.33 3.89 3.23
CA ILE A 11 -14.45 2.61 3.95
C ILE A 11 -13.11 1.88 3.91
N TYR A 12 -12.19 2.34 4.75
CA TYR A 12 -11.03 1.58 5.21
C TYR A 12 -11.55 0.42 6.08
N ARG A 13 -11.72 -0.77 5.49
CA ARG A 13 -11.98 -1.99 6.29
C ARG A 13 -10.64 -2.44 6.89
N PRO A 14 -10.63 -3.18 8.03
CA PRO A 14 -9.42 -3.82 8.57
C PRO A 14 -8.62 -4.61 7.52
N LEU A 15 -9.33 -5.10 6.51
CA LEU A 15 -8.78 -5.81 5.36
C LEU A 15 -7.75 -5.02 4.54
N THR A 16 -7.85 -3.68 4.45
CA THR A 16 -6.91 -2.88 3.65
C THR A 16 -5.56 -2.75 4.37
N GLU A 17 -5.59 -2.42 5.66
CA GLU A 17 -4.40 -2.34 6.49
C GLU A 17 -3.75 -3.72 6.66
N ASP A 18 -4.55 -4.78 6.83
CA ASP A 18 -4.06 -6.16 6.86
C ASP A 18 -3.46 -6.60 5.52
N SER A 19 -4.01 -6.14 4.39
CA SER A 19 -3.44 -6.43 3.06
C SER A 19 -2.09 -5.74 2.88
N VAL A 20 -1.96 -4.49 3.33
CA VAL A 20 -0.68 -3.76 3.31
C VAL A 20 0.32 -4.45 4.22
N ARG A 21 -0.06 -4.82 5.45
CA ARG A 21 0.79 -5.58 6.38
C ARG A 21 1.23 -6.91 5.80
N ARG A 22 0.31 -7.66 5.19
CA ARG A 22 0.62 -8.94 4.57
C ARG A 22 1.62 -8.79 3.43
N PHE A 23 1.45 -7.78 2.57
CA PHE A 23 2.42 -7.46 1.54
C PHE A 23 3.77 -7.08 2.16
N GLN A 24 3.79 -6.17 3.13
CA GLN A 24 5.01 -5.76 3.82
C GLN A 24 5.74 -6.96 4.47
N SER A 25 4.99 -7.90 5.06
CA SER A 25 5.56 -9.10 5.70
C SER A 25 6.30 -10.03 4.75
N MET A 26 6.05 -9.93 3.43
CA MET A 26 6.75 -10.71 2.42
C MET A 26 8.16 -10.18 2.14
N TYR A 27 8.45 -8.92 2.48
CA TYR A 27 9.72 -8.27 2.17
C TYR A 27 10.42 -7.83 3.45
N ALA A 28 11.59 -8.41 3.74
CA ALA A 28 12.38 -8.07 4.92
C ALA A 28 12.82 -6.60 4.99
N ALA A 29 12.77 -5.87 3.86
CA ALA A 29 13.10 -4.46 3.77
C ALA A 29 11.93 -3.52 4.14
N LEU A 30 10.70 -4.03 4.27
CA LEU A 30 9.53 -3.23 4.62
C LEU A 30 9.20 -3.38 6.11
N ALA A 31 8.82 -2.27 6.74
CA ALA A 31 8.23 -2.30 8.08
C ALA A 31 6.80 -2.85 7.97
N ASN A 32 6.44 -3.83 8.80
CA ASN A 32 5.09 -4.41 8.86
C ASN A 32 4.13 -3.53 9.69
N ASP A 33 4.06 -2.25 9.36
CA ASP A 33 3.30 -1.24 10.11
C ASP A 33 1.89 -1.02 9.56
N GLY A 34 1.59 -1.51 8.35
CA GLY A 34 0.34 -1.26 7.64
C GLY A 34 0.28 0.10 6.95
N ILE A 35 1.40 0.83 6.92
CA ILE A 35 1.49 2.18 6.37
C ILE A 35 1.98 2.12 4.93
N TYR A 36 1.18 2.70 4.04
CA TYR A 36 1.56 2.88 2.64
C TYR A 36 2.52 4.08 2.50
N GLY A 37 3.81 3.85 2.74
CA GLY A 37 4.89 4.83 2.56
C GLY A 37 5.65 4.67 1.23
N SER A 38 6.62 5.56 0.98
CA SER A 38 7.43 5.55 -0.25
C SER A 38 8.12 4.21 -0.50
N ASN A 39 8.61 3.53 0.55
CA ASN A 39 9.22 2.21 0.43
C ASN A 39 8.19 1.15 0.01
N THR A 40 7.03 1.09 0.67
CA THR A 40 5.95 0.15 0.31
C THR A 40 5.52 0.36 -1.14
N ARG A 41 5.41 1.62 -1.58
CA ARG A 41 5.08 1.98 -2.96
C ARG A 41 6.13 1.50 -3.97
N GLN A 42 7.41 1.76 -3.71
CA GLN A 42 8.51 1.33 -4.59
C GLN A 42 8.52 -0.19 -4.81
N TYR A 43 8.29 -0.98 -3.76
CA TYR A 43 8.22 -2.44 -3.89
C TYR A 43 7.02 -2.91 -4.71
N ILE A 44 5.87 -2.24 -4.58
CA ILE A 44 4.70 -2.53 -5.42
C ILE A 44 4.97 -2.19 -6.89
N GLU A 45 5.61 -1.05 -7.15
CA GLU A 45 6.03 -0.67 -8.50
C GLU A 45 7.00 -1.71 -9.09
N MET A 46 8.00 -2.15 -8.32
CA MET A 46 8.93 -3.22 -8.74
C MET A 46 8.24 -4.55 -9.05
N GLU A 47 7.27 -4.98 -8.24
CA GLU A 47 6.49 -6.22 -8.50
C GLU A 47 5.64 -6.12 -9.76
N LEU A 48 5.07 -4.93 -10.03
CA LEU A 48 4.29 -4.68 -11.23
C LEU A 48 5.16 -4.64 -12.48
N GLU A 49 6.39 -4.12 -12.38
CA GLU A 49 7.36 -4.10 -13.47
C GLU A 49 8.05 -5.47 -13.69
N GLY A 50 8.24 -6.26 -12.64
CA GLY A 50 8.88 -7.57 -12.68
C GLY A 50 7.98 -8.73 -13.16
N ASN A 51 6.66 -8.49 -13.26
CA ASN A 51 5.67 -9.44 -13.80
C ASN A 51 5.24 -9.12 -15.25
N GLY A 52 6.03 -8.33 -15.98
CA GLY A 52 5.85 -8.04 -17.42
C GLY A 52 6.42 -9.13 -18.33
#